data_AF-A0A0K6FQ51-F1
#
_entry.id   AF-A0A0K6FQ51-F1
#
_cell.length_a   1.000
_cell.length_b   1.000
_cell.length_c   1.000
_cell.angle_alpha   90.00
_cell.angle_beta   90.00
_cell.angle_gamma   90.00
#
_symmetry.space_group_name_H-M   'P 1'
#
loop_
_entity.id
_entity.type
_entity.pdbx_description
1 polymer ?
#
loop_
_entity_poly.entity_id
_entity_poly.type
_entity_poly.pdbx_seq_one_letter_code
_entity_poly.pdbx_strand_id
1 'polypeptide(L)' 'MEHNKLSFQEAIDFVNQLTRKRLDEYVDAKAKLPKFGPGFIDWTFMTPRYFGDEAVKVKETGVVKLMAPIALDAHVVVEA' A
#
# COMPACT_ATOMS: atom_id res chain seq x y z
N MET A 1 30.20 10.33 -7.19
CA MET A 1 31.63 10.73 -7.14
C MET A 1 31.85 12.09 -7.77
N GLU A 2 31.35 12.37 -8.99
CA GLU A 2 31.64 13.62 -9.72
C GLU A 2 31.13 14.91 -9.05
N HIS A 3 29.86 14.97 -8.65
CA HIS A 3 29.27 16.19 -8.04
C HIS A 3 29.85 16.53 -6.67
N ASN A 4 30.18 15.52 -5.86
CA ASN A 4 30.68 15.70 -4.49
C ASN A 4 32.20 15.49 -4.37
N LYS A 5 32.89 15.24 -5.50
CA LYS A 5 34.33 14.95 -5.59
C LYS A 5 34.82 13.91 -4.57
N LEU A 6 34.04 12.85 -4.39
CA LEU A 6 34.35 11.77 -3.45
C LEU A 6 35.14 10.66 -4.13
N SER A 7 36.06 10.04 -3.39
CA SER A 7 36.63 8.74 -3.76
C SER A 7 35.57 7.64 -3.73
N PHE A 8 35.92 6.45 -4.21
CA PHE A 8 35.00 5.31 -4.24
C PHE A 8 34.52 4.91 -2.85
N GLN A 9 35.44 4.79 -1.88
CA GLN A 9 35.08 4.41 -0.51
C GLN A 9 34.23 5.49 0.17
N GLU A 10 34.61 6.76 0.00
CA GLU A 10 33.83 7.89 0.53
C GLU A 10 32.44 7.97 -0.10
N ALA A 11 32.29 7.59 -1.37
CA ALA A 11 30.98 7.51 -2.01
C ALA A 11 30.11 6.40 -1.41
N ILE A 12 30.67 5.23 -1.10
CA ILE A 12 29.97 4.15 -0.40
C ILE A 12 29.52 4.62 0.98
N ASP A 13 30.42 5.22 1.74
CA ASP A 13 30.13 5.71 3.09
C ASP A 13 29.05 6.80 3.08
N PHE A 14 29.11 7.70 2.10
CA PHE A 14 28.10 8.73 1.90
C PHE A 14 26.71 8.14 1.59
N VAL A 15 26.62 7.14 0.72
CA VAL A 15 25.35 6.45 0.42
C VAL A 15 24.80 5.73 1.65
N ASN A 16 25.67 5.09 2.44
CA ASN A 16 25.27 4.44 3.68
C ASN A 16 24.71 5.45 4.69
N GLN A 17 25.35 6.61 4.83
CA GLN A 17 24.87 7.69 5.69
C GLN A 17 23.48 8.19 5.24
N LEU A 18 23.29 8.43 3.93
CA LEU A 18 22.01 8.87 3.40
C LEU A 18 20.91 7.84 3.63
N THR A 19 21.22 6.56 3.41
CA THR A 19 20.28 5.46 3.63
C THR A 19 19.81 5.42 5.08
N ARG A 20 20.74 5.51 6.04
CA ARG A 20 20.40 5.56 7.48
C ARG A 20 19.52 6.75 7.80
N LYS A 21 19.90 7.94 7.35
CA LYS A 21 19.12 9.17 7.56
C LYS A 21 17.70 9.05 7.03
N ARG A 22 17.51 8.48 5.83
CA ARG A 22 16.18 8.26 5.25
C ARG A 22 15.34 7.28 6.05
N LEU A 23 15.97 6.26 6.60
CA LEU A 23 15.30 5.28 7.44
C LEU A 23 14.82 5.91 8.75
N ASP A 24 15.67 6.72 9.39
CA ASP A 24 15.33 7.48 10.59
C ASP A 24 14.18 8.46 10.32
N GLU A 25 14.27 9.23 9.21
CA GLU A 25 13.19 10.13 8.77
C GLU A 25 11.87 9.39 8.54
N TYR A 26 11.91 8.19 7.95
CA TYR A 26 10.72 7.37 7.74
C TYR A 26 10.09 6.91 9.07
N VAL A 27 10.90 6.44 10.02
CA VAL A 27 10.42 6.01 11.35
C VAL A 27 9.78 7.18 12.09
N ASP A 28 10.43 8.35 12.08
CA ASP A 28 9.91 9.56 12.69
C ASP A 28 8.61 10.04 12.03
N ALA A 29 8.54 10.02 10.70
CA ALA A 29 7.34 10.38 9.95
C ALA A 29 6.20 9.39 10.25
N LYS A 30 6.48 8.08 10.25
CA LYS A 30 5.51 7.03 10.58
C LYS A 30 4.95 7.19 11.99
N ALA A 31 5.77 7.60 12.95
CA ALA A 31 5.31 7.86 14.32
C ALA A 31 4.38 9.08 14.42
N LYS A 32 4.54 10.07 13.53
CA LYS A 32 3.73 11.30 13.48
C LYS A 32 2.47 11.16 12.62
N LEU A 33 2.44 10.19 11.70
CA LEU A 33 1.25 9.94 10.91
C LEU A 33 0.09 9.59 11.86
N PRO A 34 -1.08 10.22 11.70
CA PRO A 34 -2.26 9.77 12.41
C PRO A 34 -2.44 8.30 12.07
N LYS A 35 -2.59 7.46 13.10
CA LYS A 35 -3.10 6.11 12.87
C LYS A 35 -4.46 6.33 12.24
N PHE A 36 -4.59 6.02 10.95
CA PHE A 36 -5.89 5.75 10.36
C PHE A 36 -6.37 4.52 11.12
N GLY A 37 -7.11 4.77 12.21
CA GLY A 37 -7.54 3.74 13.14
C GLY A 37 -8.33 2.68 12.37
N PRO A 38 -8.60 1.54 13.03
CA PRO A 38 -9.38 0.48 12.41
C PRO A 38 -10.72 1.00 11.90
N GLY A 39 -11.24 2.12 12.43
CA GLY A 39 -12.45 2.82 11.97
C GLY A 39 -12.61 2.98 10.44
N PHE A 40 -11.56 3.21 9.66
CA PHE A 40 -11.70 3.30 8.19
C PHE A 40 -11.95 1.92 7.57
N ILE A 41 -11.24 0.90 8.05
CA ILE A 41 -11.44 -0.51 7.68
C ILE A 41 -12.76 -1.03 8.27
N ASP A 42 -13.13 -0.67 9.49
CA ASP A 42 -14.37 -1.09 10.11
C ASP A 42 -15.56 -0.48 9.38
N TRP A 43 -15.46 0.78 8.91
CA TRP A 43 -16.52 1.42 8.15
C TRP A 43 -16.83 0.71 6.83
N THR A 44 -15.84 0.06 6.19
CA THR A 44 -16.11 -0.74 4.98
C THR A 44 -16.95 -1.98 5.28
N PHE A 45 -16.90 -2.49 6.52
CA PHE A 45 -17.70 -3.64 6.97
C PHE A 45 -18.97 -3.26 7.74
N MET A 46 -19.12 -2.00 8.19
CA MET A 46 -20.31 -1.51 8.90
C MET A 46 -21.46 -1.11 7.97
N THR A 47 -21.18 -0.89 6.68
CA THR A 47 -22.19 -0.48 5.69
C THR A 47 -22.27 -1.48 4.53
N PRO A 48 -23.45 -1.69 3.92
CA PRO A 48 -23.58 -2.60 2.79
C PRO A 48 -22.94 -2.06 1.51
N ARG A 49 -22.34 -0.86 1.53
CA ARG A 49 -21.82 -0.16 0.36
C ARG A 49 -20.75 -0.94 -0.41
N TYR A 50 -19.90 -1.69 0.29
CA TYR A 50 -18.72 -2.35 -0.30
C TYR A 50 -18.91 -3.86 -0.48
N PHE A 51 -19.44 -4.52 0.54
CA PHE A 51 -19.55 -5.99 0.57
C PHE A 51 -21.00 -6.48 0.67
N GLY A 52 -21.99 -5.59 0.63
CA GLY A 52 -23.40 -5.94 0.79
C GLY A 52 -23.65 -6.76 2.06
N ASP A 53 -24.48 -7.78 1.94
CA ASP A 53 -24.83 -8.70 3.02
C ASP A 53 -23.68 -9.67 3.39
N GLU A 54 -22.63 -9.76 2.57
CA GLU A 54 -21.50 -10.67 2.77
C GLU A 54 -20.38 -10.05 3.63
N ALA A 55 -20.53 -8.81 4.11
CA ALA A 55 -19.49 -8.08 4.83
C ALA A 55 -18.87 -8.85 6.01
N VAL A 56 -19.70 -9.56 6.79
CA VAL A 56 -19.23 -10.37 7.93
C VAL A 56 -18.30 -11.49 7.47
N LYS A 57 -18.73 -12.24 6.46
CA LYS A 57 -17.96 -13.34 5.89
C LYS A 57 -16.67 -12.87 5.22
N VAL A 58 -16.71 -11.73 4.51
CA VAL A 58 -15.50 -11.14 3.92
C VAL A 58 -14.52 -10.71 5.01
N LYS A 59 -14.99 -10.16 6.14
CA LYS A 59 -14.14 -9.76 7.27
C LYS A 59 -13.44 -10.97 7.92
N GLU A 60 -14.14 -12.08 8.06
CA GLU A 60 -13.61 -13.30 8.68
C GLU A 60 -12.66 -14.07 7.75
N THR A 61 -12.97 -14.13 6.46
CA THR A 61 -12.26 -15.00 5.51
C THR A 61 -11.23 -14.26 4.66
N GLY A 62 -11.37 -12.95 4.48
CA GLY A 62 -10.60 -12.17 3.51
C GLY A 62 -10.94 -12.47 2.05
N VAL A 63 -11.98 -13.25 1.76
CA VAL A 63 -12.36 -13.69 0.41
C VAL A 63 -13.57 -12.91 -0.10
N VAL A 64 -13.44 -12.31 -1.27
CA VAL A 64 -14.53 -11.58 -1.96
C VAL A 64 -14.96 -12.37 -3.20
N LYS A 65 -16.24 -12.72 -3.29
CA LYS A 65 -16.83 -13.28 -4.50
C LYS A 65 -17.15 -12.15 -5.47
N LEU A 66 -16.25 -11.88 -6.39
CA LEU A 66 -16.51 -10.93 -7.47
C LEU A 66 -17.53 -11.55 -8.43
N MET A 67 -18.69 -10.90 -8.58
CA MET A 67 -19.51 -11.13 -9.76
C MET A 67 -18.80 -10.45 -10.92
N ALA A 68 -18.01 -11.22 -11.66
CA ALA A 68 -17.59 -10.78 -12.98
C ALA A 68 -18.90 -10.61 -13.81
N PRO A 69 -19.20 -9.43 -14.38
CA PRO A 69 -20.34 -9.27 -15.29
C PRO A 69 -20.13 -10.01 -16.63
N ILE A 70 -19.05 -10.76 -16.73
CA ILE A 70 -18.60 -11.49 -17.89
C ILE A 70 -18.48 -12.95 -17.49
N ALA A 71 -19.09 -13.82 -18.29
CA ALA A 71 -18.82 -15.25 -18.22
C ALA A 71 -17.31 -15.48 -18.32
N LEU A 72 -16.79 -16.56 -17.74
CA LEU A 72 -15.34 -16.81 -17.64
C LEU A 72 -14.64 -16.80 -19.03
N ASP A 73 -15.42 -17.05 -20.08
CA ASP A 73 -15.05 -17.11 -21.50
C ASP A 73 -15.37 -15.82 -22.28
N ALA A 74 -16.00 -14.82 -21.67
CA ALA A 74 -16.36 -13.59 -22.37
C ALA A 74 -15.13 -12.71 -22.59
N HIS A 75 -14.88 -12.39 -23.87
CA HIS A 75 -13.77 -11.53 -24.29
C HIS A 75 -14.00 -10.08 -23.81
N VAL A 76 -13.01 -9.49 -23.13
CA VAL A 76 -13.00 -8.06 -22.78
C VAL A 76 -12.63 -7.27 -24.04
N VAL A 77 -13.60 -6.56 -24.61
CA VAL A 77 -13.34 -5.61 -25.70
C VAL A 77 -12.99 -4.26 -25.06
N VAL A 78 -11.78 -3.77 -25.31
CA VAL A 78 -11.39 -2.39 -24.95
C VAL A 78 -11.56 -1.56 -26.22
N GLU A 79 -12.57 -0.69 -26.24
CA GLU A 79 -12.72 0.30 -27.29
C GLU A 79 -11.64 1.38 -27.12
N ALA A 80 -10.97 1.71 -28.23
CA ALA A 80 -9.87 2.70 -28.29
C ALA A 80 -10.38 4.12 -28.50
#